data_AF-A0A6G3ZN09-F1
#
_entry.id   AF-A0A6G3ZN09-F1
#
_cell.length_a   1.000
_cell.length_b   1.000
_cell.length_c   1.000
_cell.angle_alpha   90.00
_cell.angle_beta   90.00
_cell.angle_gamma   90.00
#
_symmetry.space_group_name_H-M   'P 1'
#
loop_
_entity.id
_entity.type
_entity.pdbx_description
1 polymer ?
#
loop_
_entity_poly.entity_id
_entity_poly.type
_entity_poly.pdbx_seq_one_letter_code
_entity_poly.pdbx_strand_id
1 'polypeptide(L)'
;MDRREFLATGATLTVAALGGCTGCARMPAASLHMETITDAEIAEKVTHELEDGASDRRRLVTDAVENGSATVEDVDPPLPANRSFVYEGSVYRLSHDVVASAPATTFHFTLDPVEGSVAESETVRYADLPAVDREKFAENGWDDGSFLGFGSSLLYLDGEIPDSALVPDPERPVVVWDSETKGRFEVDDSHATELKTYRYAAEVVNPSAERYGAEVRERYAFALSGLTSAERDIVRQAVENEGGYRVPPDETPPDAMWKLAERFRRNEEVRYAWEDDEDAGGSGHIDGSYLVRRDGEVYWTSIHVSRDQFTTTASAD
;
A
#
# COMPACT_ATOMS: atom_id res chain seq x y z
N MET A 1 -49.06 -23.21 -52.32
CA MET A 1 -47.65 -22.83 -52.09
C MET A 1 -47.34 -23.33 -50.68
N ASP A 2 -46.76 -24.52 -50.51
CA ASP A 2 -45.30 -24.79 -50.60
C ASP A 2 -44.48 -23.79 -49.78
N ARG A 3 -43.47 -24.12 -48.99
CA ARG A 3 -42.81 -25.35 -48.50
C ARG A 3 -41.63 -24.82 -47.65
N ARG A 4 -41.02 -25.68 -46.82
CA ARG A 4 -39.72 -25.53 -46.09
C ARG A 4 -39.83 -24.88 -44.71
N GLU A 5 -39.80 -25.61 -43.58
CA GLU A 5 -38.70 -26.43 -43.01
C GLU A 5 -37.33 -25.73 -43.08
N PHE A 6 -36.70 -25.45 -41.93
CA PHE A 6 -35.50 -26.17 -41.44
C PHE A 6 -34.90 -25.48 -40.18
N LEU A 7 -34.66 -26.32 -39.15
CA LEU A 7 -33.59 -26.30 -38.10
C LEU A 7 -33.39 -25.04 -37.23
N ALA A 8 -33.50 -25.07 -35.90
CA ALA A 8 -32.82 -25.92 -34.91
C ALA A 8 -31.28 -25.87 -34.99
N THR A 9 -30.68 -24.85 -34.36
CA THR A 9 -29.32 -24.94 -33.82
C THR A 9 -29.25 -24.17 -32.51
N GLY A 10 -29.02 -24.90 -31.42
CA GLY A 10 -28.77 -24.34 -30.11
C GLY A 10 -27.34 -23.81 -29.99
N ALA A 11 -27.19 -22.81 -29.14
CA ALA A 11 -25.92 -22.47 -28.50
C ALA A 11 -26.22 -22.15 -27.05
N THR A 12 -26.20 -23.18 -26.22
CA THR A 12 -26.13 -23.06 -24.75
C THR A 12 -24.79 -22.38 -24.45
N LEU A 13 -24.80 -21.14 -23.99
CA LEU A 13 -23.62 -20.48 -23.45
C LEU A 13 -23.31 -21.11 -22.08
N THR A 14 -22.51 -22.17 -22.11
CA THR A 14 -21.88 -22.75 -20.94
C THR A 14 -20.91 -21.71 -20.38
N VAL A 15 -21.27 -21.09 -19.25
CA VAL A 15 -20.34 -20.31 -18.44
C VAL A 15 -19.34 -21.30 -17.83
N ALA A 16 -18.22 -21.50 -18.50
CA ALA A 16 -17.07 -22.16 -17.93
C ALA A 16 -16.41 -21.18 -16.97
N ALA A 17 -16.70 -21.32 -15.68
CA ALA A 17 -15.91 -20.77 -14.60
C ALA A 17 -14.54 -21.47 -14.61
N LEU A 18 -13.60 -20.95 -15.38
CA LEU A 18 -12.19 -21.26 -15.20
C LEU A 18 -11.68 -20.39 -14.05
N GLY A 19 -11.68 -20.99 -12.86
CA GLY A 19 -10.78 -20.59 -11.79
C GLY A 19 -9.35 -20.77 -12.29
N GLY A 20 -8.66 -19.65 -12.47
CA GLY A 20 -7.27 -19.59 -12.84
C GLY A 20 -6.84 -18.14 -12.73
N CYS A 21 -5.85 -17.87 -11.89
CA CYS A 21 -5.16 -16.58 -11.84
C CYS A 21 -4.37 -16.38 -13.14
N THR A 22 -5.05 -16.20 -14.28
CA THR A 22 -4.45 -15.80 -15.55
C THR A 22 -4.70 -14.33 -15.74
N GLY A 23 -3.92 -13.54 -15.03
CA GLY A 23 -4.09 -12.09 -15.05
C GLY A 23 -3.01 -11.34 -14.30
N CYS A 24 -1.80 -11.88 -14.14
CA CYS A 24 -0.65 -10.99 -13.98
C CYS A 24 -0.55 -10.22 -15.30
N ALA A 25 -1.19 -9.05 -15.36
CA ALA A 25 -1.08 -8.17 -16.52
C ALA A 25 0.40 -7.94 -16.76
N ARG A 26 0.91 -8.49 -17.86
CA ARG A 26 2.33 -8.38 -18.20
C ARG A 26 2.63 -6.91 -18.45
N MET A 27 3.65 -6.38 -17.77
CA MET A 27 4.01 -4.96 -17.89
C MET A 27 4.29 -4.60 -19.35
N PRO A 28 3.82 -3.44 -19.83
CA PRO A 28 4.07 -3.01 -21.20
C PRO A 28 5.57 -2.88 -21.49
N ALA A 29 5.98 -3.08 -22.74
CA ALA A 29 7.38 -2.90 -23.12
C ALA A 29 7.82 -1.43 -22.96
N ALA A 30 6.88 -0.49 -23.16
CA ALA A 30 7.04 0.91 -22.81
C ALA A 30 5.68 1.55 -22.52
N SER A 31 5.65 2.56 -21.65
CA SER A 31 4.49 3.43 -21.48
C SER A 31 4.90 4.85 -21.15
N LEU A 32 4.09 5.81 -21.60
CA LEU A 32 4.19 7.21 -21.23
C LEU A 32 2.79 7.71 -20.89
N HIS A 33 2.61 8.22 -19.69
CA HIS A 33 1.37 8.83 -19.25
C HIS A 33 1.64 10.24 -18.76
N MET A 34 0.83 11.20 -19.19
CA MET A 34 0.99 12.61 -18.87
C MET A 34 -0.35 13.18 -18.44
N GLU A 35 -0.43 13.61 -17.18
CA GLU A 35 -1.62 14.19 -16.58
C GLU A 35 -1.32 15.64 -16.19
N THR A 36 -2.21 16.58 -16.55
CA THR A 36 -2.09 17.96 -16.09
C THR A 36 -2.14 18.00 -14.56
N ILE A 37 -1.28 18.78 -13.94
CA ILE A 37 -1.19 18.82 -12.48
C ILE A 37 -1.04 20.25 -11.96
N THR A 38 -1.71 20.54 -10.86
CA THR A 38 -1.62 21.81 -10.12
C THR A 38 -0.49 21.76 -9.09
N ASP A 39 -0.05 22.93 -8.62
CA ASP A 39 1.00 22.99 -7.59
C ASP A 39 0.56 22.32 -6.26
N ALA A 40 -0.72 22.37 -5.90
CA ALA A 40 -1.23 21.65 -4.72
C ALA A 40 -1.14 20.12 -4.91
N GLU A 41 -1.56 19.60 -6.05
CA GLU A 41 -1.48 18.16 -6.37
C GLU A 41 -0.02 17.69 -6.50
N ILE A 42 0.89 18.54 -6.96
CA ILE A 42 2.34 18.23 -6.94
C ILE A 42 2.78 17.97 -5.50
N ALA A 43 2.41 18.81 -4.54
CA ALA A 43 2.76 18.62 -3.14
C ALA A 43 2.20 17.30 -2.58
N GLU A 44 0.96 16.96 -2.91
CA GLU A 44 0.36 15.68 -2.51
C GLU A 44 1.11 14.48 -3.10
N LYS A 45 1.39 14.48 -4.41
CA LYS A 45 2.07 13.36 -5.08
C LYS A 45 3.52 13.13 -4.64
N VAL A 46 4.21 14.18 -4.19
CA VAL A 46 5.62 14.07 -3.76
C VAL A 46 5.76 13.85 -2.26
N THR A 47 4.67 13.98 -1.50
CA THR A 47 4.67 13.72 -0.06
C THR A 47 4.06 12.35 0.22
N HIS A 48 4.18 11.89 1.46
CA HIS A 48 3.56 10.66 1.90
C HIS A 48 2.03 10.81 1.90
N GLU A 49 1.37 9.89 1.22
CA GLU A 49 -0.09 9.82 1.16
C GLU A 49 -0.63 9.37 2.53
N LEU A 50 -1.51 10.18 3.10
CA LEU A 50 -2.28 9.77 4.27
C LEU A 50 -3.53 9.03 3.79
N GLU A 51 -3.86 7.94 4.48
CA GLU A 51 -5.09 7.21 4.25
C GLU A 51 -6.31 8.14 4.31
N ASP A 52 -7.21 7.96 3.34
CA ASP A 52 -8.49 8.64 3.31
C ASP A 52 -9.48 8.02 4.30
N GLY A 53 -10.31 8.88 4.91
CA GLY A 53 -11.37 8.47 5.84
C GLY A 53 -10.95 8.47 7.31
N ALA A 54 -11.88 8.04 8.18
CA ALA A 54 -11.64 7.99 9.61
C ALA A 54 -10.83 6.72 9.96
N SER A 55 -9.57 6.91 10.34
CA SER A 55 -8.68 5.87 10.87
C SER A 55 -7.97 6.36 12.13
N ASP A 56 -7.48 5.44 12.95
CA ASP A 56 -6.69 5.80 14.14
C ASP A 56 -5.40 6.54 13.77
N ARG A 57 -4.81 6.20 12.61
CA ARG A 57 -3.68 6.94 12.02
C ARG A 57 -4.06 8.39 11.71
N ARG A 58 -5.23 8.63 11.13
CA ARG A 58 -5.68 10.00 10.85
C ARG A 58 -5.98 10.78 12.12
N ARG A 59 -6.58 10.14 13.13
CA ARG A 59 -6.78 10.76 14.45
C ARG A 59 -5.45 11.13 15.10
N LEU A 60 -4.45 10.26 15.03
CA LEU A 60 -3.10 10.52 15.53
C LEU A 60 -2.47 11.76 14.87
N VAL A 61 -2.59 11.89 13.54
CA VAL A 61 -2.13 13.09 12.81
C VAL A 61 -2.87 14.33 13.27
N THR A 62 -4.20 14.29 13.32
CA THR A 62 -5.04 15.41 13.78
C THR A 62 -4.64 15.85 15.17
N ASP A 63 -4.55 14.93 16.12
CA ASP A 63 -4.18 15.24 17.50
C ASP A 63 -2.77 15.82 17.59
N ALA A 64 -1.81 15.29 16.81
CA ALA A 64 -0.43 15.81 16.79
C ALA A 64 -0.34 17.22 16.21
N VAL A 65 -1.13 17.54 15.17
CA VAL A 65 -1.17 18.86 14.53
C VAL A 65 -1.91 19.88 15.38
N GLU A 66 -3.09 19.52 15.91
CA GLU A 66 -3.95 20.44 16.66
C GLU A 66 -3.44 20.69 18.09
N ASN A 67 -2.98 19.64 18.78
CA ASN A 67 -2.54 19.73 20.17
C ASN A 67 -1.02 19.90 20.30
N GLY A 68 -0.28 19.84 19.19
CA GLY A 68 1.18 19.90 19.14
C GLY A 68 1.89 18.58 19.48
N SER A 69 1.19 17.62 20.09
CA SER A 69 1.67 16.24 20.24
C SER A 69 0.53 15.26 20.49
N ALA A 70 0.74 14.01 20.11
CA ALA A 70 -0.19 12.90 20.38
C ALA A 70 0.58 11.65 20.81
N THR A 71 -0.06 10.74 21.53
CA THR A 71 0.55 9.49 22.00
C THR A 71 -0.24 8.28 21.52
N VAL A 72 0.46 7.22 21.14
CA VAL A 72 -0.12 5.95 20.71
C VAL A 72 0.76 4.80 21.20
N GLU A 73 0.15 3.67 21.54
CA GLU A 73 0.87 2.46 21.93
C GLU A 73 0.83 1.45 20.80
N ASP A 74 1.99 0.92 20.44
CA ASP A 74 2.13 -0.09 19.41
C ASP A 74 3.50 -0.80 19.54
N VAL A 75 3.71 -1.92 18.86
CA VAL A 75 5.00 -2.61 18.79
C VAL A 75 5.98 -1.89 17.87
N ASP A 76 5.44 -1.26 16.83
CA ASP A 76 6.14 -0.52 15.79
C ASP A 76 5.48 0.86 15.58
N PRO A 77 6.23 1.89 15.17
CA PRO A 77 5.66 3.22 15.00
C PRO A 77 4.59 3.18 13.88
N PRO A 78 3.33 3.58 14.16
CA PRO A 78 2.24 3.45 13.18
C PRO A 78 2.38 4.38 11.97
N LEU A 79 3.18 5.45 12.08
CA LEU A 79 3.49 6.37 11.00
C LEU A 79 5.02 6.56 10.89
N PRO A 80 5.56 6.63 9.66
CA PRO A 80 6.99 6.83 9.47
C PRO A 80 7.43 8.20 10.01
N ALA A 81 8.57 8.22 10.70
CA ALA A 81 9.24 9.48 11.00
C ALA A 81 9.83 10.10 9.73
N ASN A 82 9.99 11.43 9.73
CA ASN A 82 10.72 12.19 8.72
C ASN A 82 10.14 12.19 7.30
N ARG A 83 8.94 11.62 7.08
CA ARG A 83 8.23 11.77 5.81
C ARG A 83 7.24 12.93 5.90
N SER A 84 7.37 13.86 4.95
CA SER A 84 6.42 14.96 4.82
C SER A 84 5.08 14.45 4.29
N PHE A 85 3.98 15.10 4.65
CA PHE A 85 2.61 14.80 4.18
C PHE A 85 1.80 16.09 4.10
N VAL A 86 0.77 16.10 3.24
CA VAL A 86 -0.19 17.21 3.17
C VAL A 86 -1.33 16.96 4.15
N TYR A 87 -1.65 17.96 4.97
CA TYR A 87 -2.83 17.97 5.85
C TYR A 87 -3.43 19.37 5.86
N GLU A 88 -4.74 19.47 5.58
CA GLU A 88 -5.50 20.73 5.53
C GLU A 88 -4.80 21.86 4.75
N GLY A 89 -4.18 21.51 3.61
CA GLY A 89 -3.51 22.47 2.72
C GLY A 89 -2.15 22.97 3.19
N SER A 90 -1.59 22.42 4.27
CA SER A 90 -0.20 22.65 4.70
C SER A 90 0.62 21.37 4.60
N VAL A 91 1.93 21.49 4.53
CA VAL A 91 2.87 20.37 4.52
C VAL A 91 3.48 20.23 5.90
N TYR A 92 3.29 19.07 6.49
CA TYR A 92 3.80 18.71 7.81
C TYR A 92 4.79 17.57 7.72
N ARG A 93 5.58 17.40 8.78
CA ARG A 93 6.44 16.23 8.98
C ARG A 93 6.28 15.76 10.42
N LEU A 94 6.15 14.45 10.60
CA LEU A 94 6.10 13.85 11.92
C LEU A 94 7.49 13.45 12.40
N SER A 95 7.72 13.68 13.68
CA SER A 95 8.76 13.00 14.46
C SER A 95 8.09 12.20 15.57
N HIS A 96 8.71 11.12 16.01
CA HIS A 96 8.26 10.40 17.20
C HIS A 96 9.44 10.07 18.11
N ASP A 97 9.15 10.04 19.41
CA ASP A 97 10.03 9.53 20.45
C ASP A 97 9.31 8.42 21.22
N VAL A 98 10.04 7.38 21.62
CA VAL A 98 9.51 6.38 22.57
C VAL A 98 9.59 6.97 23.98
N VAL A 99 8.44 7.20 24.61
CA VAL A 99 8.35 7.81 25.95
C VAL A 99 8.12 6.79 27.06
N ALA A 100 7.63 5.60 26.72
CA ALA A 100 7.53 4.45 27.60
C ALA A 100 7.65 3.16 26.79
N SER A 101 8.07 2.09 27.46
CA SER A 101 8.17 0.74 26.90
C SER A 101 7.83 -0.26 28.00
N ALA A 102 7.10 -1.31 27.64
CA ALA A 102 6.80 -2.44 28.50
C ALA A 102 7.16 -3.76 27.79
N PRO A 103 7.81 -4.71 28.48
CA PRO A 103 8.13 -6.00 27.89
C PRO A 103 6.83 -6.77 27.58
N ALA A 104 6.79 -7.34 26.39
CA ALA A 104 5.63 -8.05 25.88
C ALA A 104 6.06 -9.25 25.02
N THR A 105 5.14 -10.17 24.80
CA THR A 105 5.35 -11.31 23.91
C THR A 105 4.20 -11.38 22.92
N THR A 106 4.54 -11.46 21.64
CA THR A 106 3.58 -11.74 20.57
C THR A 106 3.46 -13.24 20.40
N PHE A 107 2.25 -13.76 20.54
CA PHE A 107 1.92 -15.16 20.29
C PHE A 107 1.20 -15.28 18.95
N HIS A 108 1.77 -16.04 18.03
CA HIS A 108 1.12 -16.45 16.80
C HIS A 108 0.28 -17.69 17.10
N PHE A 109 -0.97 -17.70 16.66
CA PHE A 109 -1.90 -18.76 16.95
C PHE A 109 -2.78 -19.08 15.75
N THR A 110 -3.31 -20.30 15.74
CA THR A 110 -4.37 -20.75 14.84
C THR A 110 -5.65 -21.00 15.65
N LEU A 111 -6.78 -20.58 15.10
CA LEU A 111 -8.09 -20.80 15.71
C LEU A 111 -9.01 -21.55 14.74
N ASP A 112 -8.96 -22.87 14.79
CA ASP A 112 -9.67 -23.75 13.85
C ASP A 112 -11.07 -24.12 14.34
N PRO A 113 -12.09 -24.10 13.48
CA PRO A 113 -13.43 -24.55 13.84
C PRO A 113 -13.41 -26.03 14.22
N VAL A 114 -14.12 -26.39 15.29
CA VAL A 114 -14.21 -27.79 15.74
C VAL A 114 -15.59 -28.37 15.47
N GLU A 115 -15.65 -29.48 14.73
CA GLU A 115 -16.87 -30.24 14.52
C GLU A 115 -17.10 -31.31 15.60
N GLY A 116 -18.36 -31.62 15.89
CA GLY A 116 -18.72 -32.74 16.79
C GLY A 116 -18.53 -32.47 18.29
N SER A 117 -18.51 -33.53 19.10
CA SER A 117 -18.36 -33.42 20.56
C SER A 117 -16.88 -33.37 20.96
N VAL A 118 -16.52 -32.40 21.80
CA VAL A 118 -15.20 -32.28 22.43
C VAL A 118 -15.32 -32.66 23.91
N ALA A 119 -14.28 -33.24 24.50
CA ALA A 119 -14.29 -33.56 25.93
C ALA A 119 -14.37 -32.28 26.78
N GLU A 120 -15.18 -32.28 27.84
CA GLU A 120 -15.31 -31.11 28.73
C GLU A 120 -13.96 -30.66 29.33
N SER A 121 -13.03 -31.59 29.51
CA SER A 121 -11.68 -31.32 29.99
C SER A 121 -10.80 -30.53 29.03
N GLU A 122 -11.16 -30.45 27.75
CA GLU A 122 -10.44 -29.66 26.72
C GLU A 122 -11.14 -28.32 26.44
N THR A 123 -12.33 -28.10 27.01
CA THR A 123 -13.19 -26.95 26.68
C THR A 123 -13.21 -25.89 27.76
N VAL A 124 -13.19 -24.63 27.36
CA VAL A 124 -13.46 -23.45 28.20
C VAL A 124 -14.52 -22.59 27.50
N ARG A 125 -15.51 -22.06 28.24
CA ARG A 125 -16.43 -21.09 27.63
C ARG A 125 -15.73 -19.76 27.48
N TYR A 126 -15.99 -19.05 26.38
CA TYR A 126 -15.46 -17.70 26.17
C TYR A 126 -15.76 -16.78 27.38
N ALA A 127 -16.99 -16.83 27.90
CA ALA A 127 -17.38 -16.05 29.08
C ALA A 127 -16.58 -16.40 30.35
N ASP A 128 -16.04 -17.62 30.44
CA ASP A 128 -15.26 -18.12 31.57
C ASP A 128 -13.75 -17.88 31.41
N LEU A 129 -13.29 -17.37 30.26
CA LEU A 129 -11.89 -17.00 30.06
C LEU A 129 -11.47 -15.88 31.03
N PRO A 130 -10.19 -15.84 31.44
CA PRO A 130 -9.61 -14.69 32.13
C PRO A 130 -9.92 -13.35 31.41
N ALA A 131 -10.01 -12.27 32.18
CA ALA A 131 -10.30 -10.94 31.61
C ALA A 131 -9.28 -10.54 30.55
N VAL A 132 -8.00 -10.82 30.81
CA VAL A 132 -6.90 -10.55 29.89
C VAL A 132 -7.12 -11.17 28.50
N ASP A 133 -7.55 -12.44 28.44
CA ASP A 133 -7.83 -13.12 27.18
C ASP A 133 -9.07 -12.54 26.49
N ARG A 134 -10.15 -12.29 27.25
CA ARG A 134 -11.39 -11.74 26.68
C ARG A 134 -11.18 -10.33 26.10
N GLU A 135 -10.38 -9.50 26.76
CA GLU A 135 -10.04 -8.15 26.31
C GLU A 135 -9.31 -8.20 24.96
N LYS A 136 -8.31 -9.08 24.80
CA LYS A 136 -7.63 -9.26 23.50
C LYS A 136 -8.60 -9.65 22.38
N PHE A 137 -9.55 -10.55 22.66
CA PHE A 137 -10.56 -10.94 21.67
C PHE A 137 -11.50 -9.76 21.33
N ALA A 138 -11.94 -9.00 22.33
CA ALA A 138 -12.83 -7.86 22.13
C ALA A 138 -12.17 -6.72 21.34
N GLU A 139 -10.90 -6.41 21.63
CA GLU A 139 -10.11 -5.39 20.92
C GLU A 139 -9.98 -5.70 19.42
N ASN A 140 -9.98 -6.98 19.07
CA ASN A 140 -9.91 -7.43 17.68
C ASN A 140 -11.29 -7.72 17.05
N GLY A 141 -12.38 -7.56 17.81
CA GLY A 141 -13.75 -7.86 17.34
C GLY A 141 -14.04 -9.35 17.14
N TRP A 142 -13.44 -10.20 17.96
CA TRP A 142 -13.57 -11.68 17.91
C TRP A 142 -14.44 -12.24 19.04
N ASP A 143 -15.26 -11.41 19.65
CA ASP A 143 -16.11 -11.75 20.80
C ASP A 143 -17.31 -12.64 20.45
N ASP A 144 -17.64 -12.79 19.17
CA ASP A 144 -18.76 -13.59 18.68
C ASP A 144 -18.36 -14.91 17.97
N GLY A 145 -17.06 -15.18 17.83
CA GLY A 145 -16.55 -16.38 17.16
C GLY A 145 -16.80 -16.42 15.65
N SER A 146 -17.16 -15.30 15.00
CA SER A 146 -17.26 -15.22 13.53
C SER A 146 -15.91 -15.33 12.83
N PHE A 147 -14.83 -15.10 13.58
CA PHE A 147 -13.44 -15.20 13.20
C PHE A 147 -12.90 -16.61 13.52
N LEU A 148 -13.41 -17.66 12.88
CA LEU A 148 -12.80 -19.02 12.92
C LEU A 148 -12.15 -19.38 11.57
N GLY A 149 -11.09 -20.20 11.61
CA GLY A 149 -10.49 -20.83 10.43
C GLY A 149 -9.33 -20.06 9.78
N PHE A 150 -8.65 -19.18 10.52
CA PHE A 150 -7.39 -18.56 10.10
C PHE A 150 -6.42 -18.51 11.32
N GLY A 151 -5.16 -18.21 11.03
CA GLY A 151 -4.15 -17.88 12.04
C GLY A 151 -3.94 -16.37 12.15
N SER A 152 -3.65 -15.90 13.35
CA SER A 152 -3.41 -14.49 13.68
C SER A 152 -2.39 -14.37 14.80
N SER A 153 -2.28 -13.20 15.42
CA SER A 153 -1.40 -12.95 16.57
C SER A 153 -2.08 -12.14 17.65
N LEU A 154 -1.72 -12.40 18.91
CA LEU A 154 -2.10 -11.60 20.07
C LEU A 154 -0.85 -11.13 20.81
N LEU A 155 -0.87 -9.87 21.25
CA LEU A 155 0.17 -9.28 22.07
C LEU A 155 -0.26 -9.33 23.56
N TYR A 156 0.57 -9.94 24.40
CA TYR A 156 0.42 -9.94 25.85
C TYR A 156 1.60 -9.21 26.48
N LEU A 157 1.36 -8.34 27.46
CA LEU A 157 2.42 -7.86 28.33
C LEU A 157 3.00 -9.05 29.11
N ASP A 158 4.29 -9.04 29.42
CA ASP A 158 4.90 -10.19 30.11
C ASP A 158 4.28 -10.44 31.50
N GLY A 159 3.74 -9.39 32.14
CA GLY A 159 2.99 -9.50 33.39
C GLY A 159 1.57 -10.07 33.25
N GLU A 160 1.01 -10.08 32.04
CA GLU A 160 -0.32 -10.61 31.72
C GLU A 160 -0.30 -12.12 31.44
N ILE A 161 0.83 -12.64 30.93
CA ILE A 161 0.98 -14.04 30.52
C ILE A 161 0.61 -15.04 31.63
N PRO A 162 1.05 -14.86 32.90
CA PRO A 162 0.71 -15.81 33.97
C PRO A 162 -0.78 -15.90 34.30
N ASP A 163 -1.58 -14.89 33.91
CA ASP A 163 -3.02 -14.84 34.16
C ASP A 163 -3.84 -15.33 32.95
N SER A 164 -3.19 -15.59 31.81
CA SER A 164 -3.83 -16.12 30.60
C SER A 164 -4.13 -17.61 30.74
N ALA A 165 -5.27 -18.04 30.18
CA ALA A 165 -5.60 -19.45 29.99
C ALA A 165 -5.26 -19.97 28.59
N LEU A 166 -4.81 -19.08 27.69
CA LEU A 166 -4.58 -19.37 26.27
C LEU A 166 -3.10 -19.42 25.90
N VAL A 167 -2.27 -18.59 26.53
CA VAL A 167 -0.83 -18.51 26.24
C VAL A 167 -0.01 -18.82 27.51
N PRO A 168 1.22 -19.34 27.39
CA PRO A 168 1.88 -19.77 26.14
C PRO A 168 1.37 -21.13 25.61
N ASP A 169 0.75 -21.95 26.46
CA ASP A 169 0.23 -23.27 26.10
C ASP A 169 -1.11 -23.51 26.81
N PRO A 170 -2.23 -23.63 26.07
CA PRO A 170 -3.55 -23.71 26.66
C PRO A 170 -3.83 -25.09 27.30
N GLU A 171 -4.16 -25.12 28.60
CA GLU A 171 -4.63 -26.36 29.26
C GLU A 171 -5.96 -26.86 28.66
N ARG A 172 -6.79 -25.92 28.19
CA ARG A 172 -8.11 -26.16 27.59
C ARG A 172 -8.18 -25.47 26.24
N PRO A 173 -7.69 -26.12 25.17
CA PRO A 173 -7.48 -25.45 23.88
C PRO A 173 -8.77 -25.14 23.14
N VAL A 174 -9.94 -25.65 23.54
CA VAL A 174 -11.19 -25.40 22.80
C VAL A 174 -12.02 -24.32 23.50
N VAL A 175 -12.11 -23.16 22.85
CA VAL A 175 -12.96 -22.05 23.29
C VAL A 175 -14.36 -22.22 22.72
N VAL A 176 -15.38 -22.10 23.57
CA VAL A 176 -16.80 -22.25 23.23
C VAL A 176 -17.52 -20.92 23.44
N TRP A 177 -18.01 -20.31 22.37
CA TRP A 177 -18.81 -19.08 22.42
C TRP A 177 -20.27 -19.40 22.71
N ASP A 178 -20.81 -20.38 21.98
CA ASP A 178 -22.18 -20.86 22.12
C ASP A 178 -22.26 -22.36 21.76
N SER A 179 -23.47 -22.92 21.63
CA SER A 179 -23.66 -24.34 21.32
C SER A 179 -23.19 -24.77 19.93
N GLU A 180 -23.14 -23.85 18.98
CA GLU A 180 -22.81 -24.06 17.57
C GLU A 180 -21.38 -23.56 17.24
N THR A 181 -20.88 -22.58 17.99
CA THR A 181 -19.60 -21.90 17.73
C THR A 181 -18.52 -22.31 18.73
N LYS A 182 -17.53 -23.06 18.24
CA LYS A 182 -16.34 -23.47 19.00
C LYS A 182 -15.09 -23.55 18.13
N GLY A 183 -13.98 -23.09 18.67
CA GLY A 183 -12.68 -23.07 18.00
C GLY A 183 -11.60 -23.71 18.85
N ARG A 184 -10.70 -24.46 18.23
CA ARG A 184 -9.46 -24.93 18.85
C ARG A 184 -8.40 -23.86 18.66
N PHE A 185 -7.93 -23.31 19.77
CA PHE A 185 -6.82 -22.38 19.86
C PHE A 185 -5.52 -23.17 20.02
N GLU A 186 -4.57 -22.93 19.13
CA GLU A 186 -3.24 -23.52 19.16
C GLU A 186 -2.20 -22.41 18.99
N VAL A 187 -1.22 -22.35 19.88
CA VAL A 187 -0.09 -21.42 19.75
C VAL A 187 0.96 -22.05 18.85
N ASP A 188 1.23 -21.41 17.72
CA ASP A 188 2.15 -21.88 16.69
C ASP A 188 3.59 -21.48 16.99
N ASP A 189 3.80 -20.22 17.38
CA ASP A 189 5.10 -19.64 17.71
C ASP A 189 4.94 -18.40 18.60
N SER A 190 6.03 -17.94 19.22
CA SER A 190 6.06 -16.69 19.97
C SER A 190 7.39 -15.99 19.87
N HIS A 191 7.38 -14.67 19.94
CA HIS A 191 8.60 -13.89 20.02
C HIS A 191 8.46 -12.76 21.04
N ALA A 192 9.53 -12.54 21.80
CA ALA A 192 9.63 -11.40 22.72
C ALA A 192 9.70 -10.09 21.91
N THR A 193 8.99 -9.09 22.40
CA THR A 193 8.91 -7.75 21.84
C THR A 193 8.72 -6.73 22.98
N GLU A 194 8.42 -5.49 22.62
CA GLU A 194 8.07 -4.43 23.56
C GLU A 194 6.85 -3.68 23.04
N LEU A 195 5.87 -3.48 23.92
CA LEU A 195 4.82 -2.50 23.67
C LEU A 195 5.37 -1.11 24.01
N LYS A 196 5.43 -0.24 23.01
CA LYS A 196 6.02 1.09 23.15
C LYS A 196 4.95 2.15 23.07
N THR A 197 5.02 3.13 23.96
CA THR A 197 4.26 4.37 23.84
C THR A 197 5.08 5.36 23.02
N TYR A 198 4.63 5.65 21.81
CA TYR A 198 5.20 6.65 20.92
C TYR A 198 4.54 8.00 21.16
N ARG A 199 5.35 9.04 21.35
CA ARG A 199 4.89 10.43 21.34
C ARG A 199 5.25 11.08 20.02
N TYR A 200 4.22 11.38 19.22
CA TYR A 200 4.33 12.08 17.96
C TYR A 200 4.27 13.59 18.17
N ALA A 201 5.06 14.32 17.39
CA ALA A 201 4.99 15.77 17.24
C ALA A 201 4.95 16.13 15.75
N ALA A 202 4.18 17.15 15.41
CA ALA A 202 4.07 17.65 14.05
C ALA A 202 4.88 18.95 13.87
N GLU A 203 5.74 18.97 12.86
CA GLU A 203 6.45 20.16 12.41
C GLU A 203 5.78 20.68 11.12
N VAL A 204 5.52 21.98 11.04
CA VAL A 204 5.10 22.63 9.78
C VAL A 204 6.33 22.81 8.90
N VAL A 205 6.41 22.06 7.80
CA VAL A 205 7.46 22.20 6.79
C VAL A 205 7.14 23.38 5.87
N ASN A 206 5.90 23.48 5.42
CA ASN A 206 5.42 24.60 4.62
C ASN A 206 3.95 24.90 4.96
N PRO A 207 3.56 26.14 5.26
CA PRO A 207 2.17 26.49 5.59
C PRO A 207 1.23 26.49 4.37
N SER A 208 1.71 26.08 3.19
CA SER A 208 0.91 26.00 1.97
C SER A 208 1.43 24.91 1.05
N ALA A 209 0.61 23.88 0.85
CA ALA A 209 0.87 22.80 -0.11
C ALA A 209 1.06 23.37 -1.53
N GLU A 210 0.24 24.36 -1.92
CA GLU A 210 0.40 25.05 -3.21
C GLU A 210 1.78 25.72 -3.36
N ARG A 211 2.25 26.46 -2.34
CA ARG A 211 3.60 27.06 -2.40
C ARG A 211 4.70 26.01 -2.45
N TYR A 212 4.57 24.96 -1.64
CA TYR A 212 5.53 23.87 -1.62
C TYR A 212 5.63 23.15 -2.97
N GLY A 213 4.50 22.81 -3.58
CA GLY A 213 4.51 22.20 -4.91
C GLY A 213 4.97 23.16 -6.01
N ALA A 214 4.75 24.46 -5.86
CA ALA A 214 5.35 25.47 -6.75
C ALA A 214 6.89 25.46 -6.66
N GLU A 215 7.46 25.36 -5.45
CA GLU A 215 8.91 25.22 -5.23
C GLU A 215 9.45 23.94 -5.88
N VAL A 216 8.74 22.82 -5.73
CA VAL A 216 9.06 21.54 -6.41
C VAL A 216 9.01 21.70 -7.92
N ARG A 217 7.93 22.29 -8.46
CA ARG A 217 7.79 22.56 -9.89
C ARG A 217 8.93 23.42 -10.41
N GLU A 218 9.29 24.48 -9.71
CA GLU A 218 10.40 25.36 -10.09
C GLU A 218 11.73 24.63 -10.17
N ARG A 219 11.99 23.71 -9.24
CA ARG A 219 13.22 22.93 -9.20
C ARG A 219 13.27 21.81 -10.24
N TYR A 220 12.22 21.00 -10.35
CA TYR A 220 12.26 19.73 -11.08
C TYR A 220 11.65 19.80 -12.48
N ALA A 221 10.75 20.75 -12.74
CA ALA A 221 10.06 20.75 -14.02
C ALA A 221 10.97 21.23 -15.15
N PHE A 222 10.92 20.57 -16.30
CA PHE A 222 11.69 20.94 -17.49
C PHE A 222 10.79 21.10 -18.72
N ALA A 223 11.24 21.88 -19.70
CA ALA A 223 10.49 22.12 -20.93
C ALA A 223 10.73 21.00 -21.95
N LEU A 224 9.67 20.32 -22.37
CA LEU A 224 9.75 19.31 -23.42
C LEU A 224 9.61 19.96 -24.81
N SER A 225 10.75 20.30 -25.43
CA SER A 225 10.80 21.03 -26.70
C SER A 225 11.67 20.33 -27.75
N GLY A 226 11.57 20.77 -29.02
CA GLY A 226 12.38 20.20 -30.11
C GLY A 226 12.04 18.75 -30.45
N LEU A 227 10.77 18.36 -30.29
CA LEU A 227 10.29 17.03 -30.63
C LEU A 227 10.11 16.87 -32.14
N THR A 228 10.48 15.70 -32.66
CA THR A 228 10.12 15.21 -34.00
C THR A 228 8.62 14.94 -34.10
N SER A 229 8.09 14.77 -35.32
CA SER A 229 6.66 14.46 -35.48
C SER A 229 6.25 13.16 -34.79
N ALA A 230 7.09 12.12 -34.85
CA ALA A 230 6.81 10.85 -34.19
C ALA A 230 6.81 10.97 -32.66
N GLU A 231 7.75 11.72 -32.08
CA GLU A 231 7.76 12.00 -30.64
C GLU A 231 6.54 12.84 -30.21
N ARG A 232 6.14 13.82 -31.03
CA ARG A 232 4.93 14.62 -30.79
C ARG A 232 3.68 13.76 -30.80
N ASP A 233 3.59 12.79 -31.69
CA ASP A 233 2.46 11.87 -31.75
C ASP A 233 2.38 10.94 -30.52
N ILE A 234 3.52 10.51 -29.98
CA ILE A 234 3.59 9.75 -28.73
C ILE A 234 3.15 10.61 -27.55
N VAL A 235 3.69 11.83 -27.42
CA VAL A 235 3.34 12.76 -26.33
C VAL A 235 1.87 13.14 -26.38
N ARG A 236 1.33 13.39 -27.58
CA ARG A 236 -0.10 13.66 -27.78
C ARG A 236 -0.96 12.50 -27.28
N GLN A 237 -0.62 11.26 -27.64
CA GLN A 237 -1.31 10.07 -27.13
C GLN A 237 -1.16 9.90 -25.62
N ALA A 238 0.00 10.25 -25.05
CA ALA A 238 0.25 10.16 -23.62
C ALA A 238 -0.62 11.11 -22.78
N VAL A 239 -1.02 12.25 -23.37
CA VAL A 239 -1.93 13.24 -22.76
C VAL A 239 -3.40 12.92 -23.05
N GLU A 240 -3.73 12.57 -24.29
CA GLU A 240 -5.13 12.45 -24.73
C GLU A 240 -5.78 11.10 -24.35
N ASN A 241 -4.99 10.03 -24.20
CA ASN A 241 -5.53 8.71 -23.90
C ASN A 241 -5.62 8.48 -22.39
N GLU A 242 -6.76 7.96 -21.93
CA GLU A 242 -7.01 7.59 -20.53
C GLU A 242 -5.95 6.63 -19.95
N GLY A 243 -5.36 5.76 -20.78
CA GLY A 243 -4.26 4.85 -20.39
C GLY A 243 -2.86 5.32 -20.78
N GLY A 244 -2.72 6.54 -21.30
CA GLY A 244 -1.51 7.07 -21.91
C GLY A 244 -1.10 6.37 -23.22
N TYR A 245 0.13 6.62 -23.67
CA TYR A 245 0.78 5.87 -24.73
C TYR A 245 1.34 4.56 -24.18
N ARG A 246 1.14 3.46 -24.90
CA ARG A 246 1.58 2.12 -24.47
C ARG A 246 2.09 1.30 -25.63
N VAL A 247 3.19 0.60 -25.40
CA VAL A 247 3.72 -0.46 -26.26
C VAL A 247 3.47 -1.80 -25.56
N PRO A 248 2.76 -2.75 -26.19
CA PRO A 248 2.50 -4.08 -25.61
C PRO A 248 3.80 -4.81 -25.19
N PRO A 249 3.73 -5.72 -24.20
CA PRO A 249 4.90 -6.44 -23.68
C PRO A 249 5.72 -7.20 -24.73
N ASP A 250 5.06 -7.67 -25.80
CA ASP A 250 5.67 -8.51 -26.83
C ASP A 250 6.08 -7.70 -28.08
N GLU A 251 6.05 -6.38 -28.00
CA GLU A 251 6.45 -5.46 -29.08
C GLU A 251 7.70 -4.65 -28.70
N THR A 252 8.53 -4.34 -29.69
CA THR A 252 9.70 -3.48 -29.50
C THR A 252 9.28 -2.01 -29.52
N PRO A 253 9.64 -1.21 -28.49
CA PRO A 253 9.35 0.23 -28.50
C PRO A 253 9.99 0.93 -29.70
N PRO A 254 9.28 1.89 -30.34
CA PRO A 254 9.83 2.61 -31.48
C PRO A 254 10.96 3.56 -31.07
N ASP A 255 11.87 3.90 -31.98
CA ASP A 255 12.99 4.84 -31.77
C ASP A 255 12.57 6.18 -31.16
N ALA A 256 11.37 6.67 -31.51
CA ALA A 256 10.83 7.89 -30.94
C ALA A 256 10.55 7.76 -29.43
N MET A 257 10.06 6.59 -28.97
CA MET A 257 9.89 6.32 -27.54
C MET A 257 11.25 6.22 -26.84
N TRP A 258 12.25 5.63 -27.50
CA TRP A 258 13.61 5.56 -26.98
C TRP A 258 14.25 6.94 -26.78
N LYS A 259 14.14 7.82 -27.78
CA LYS A 259 14.67 9.18 -27.69
C LYS A 259 13.96 10.01 -26.61
N LEU A 260 12.67 9.79 -26.39
CA LEU A 260 11.94 10.38 -25.26
C LEU A 260 12.51 9.87 -23.94
N ALA A 261 12.61 8.56 -23.75
CA ALA A 261 13.20 7.93 -22.56
C ALA A 261 14.59 8.48 -22.22
N GLU A 262 15.49 8.58 -23.21
CA GLU A 262 16.82 9.15 -23.00
C GLU A 262 16.78 10.63 -22.58
N ARG A 263 15.81 11.37 -23.08
CA ARG A 263 15.61 12.78 -22.71
C ARG A 263 15.12 12.89 -21.26
N PHE A 264 14.15 12.08 -20.85
CA PHE A 264 13.67 12.04 -19.46
C PHE A 264 14.81 11.68 -18.51
N ARG A 265 15.59 10.63 -18.83
CA ARG A 265 16.75 10.19 -18.04
C ARG A 265 17.83 11.27 -17.81
N ARG A 266 17.89 12.31 -18.64
CA ARG A 266 18.84 13.44 -18.48
C ARG A 266 18.36 14.50 -17.49
N ASN A 267 17.12 14.39 -17.01
CA ASN A 267 16.53 15.31 -16.06
C ASN A 267 16.37 14.62 -14.70
N GLU A 268 16.24 15.41 -13.65
CA GLU A 268 16.04 14.89 -12.30
C GLU A 268 14.60 14.35 -12.16
N GLU A 269 14.48 13.15 -11.59
CA GLU A 269 13.19 12.56 -11.24
C GLU A 269 12.62 13.27 -10.00
N VAL A 270 11.32 13.53 -9.99
CA VAL A 270 10.65 14.21 -8.86
C VAL A 270 10.48 13.29 -7.64
N ARG A 271 10.46 11.96 -7.85
CA ARG A 271 10.19 10.96 -6.81
C ARG A 271 11.25 10.95 -5.69
N TYR A 272 12.47 11.43 -5.97
CA TYR A 272 13.57 11.55 -4.98
C TYR A 272 13.69 12.93 -4.34
N ALA A 273 12.67 13.78 -4.43
CA ALA A 273 12.76 15.13 -3.86
C ALA A 273 12.84 15.15 -2.31
N TRP A 274 12.54 14.03 -1.62
CA TRP A 274 12.32 14.01 -0.16
C TRP A 274 12.86 12.77 0.59
N GLU A 275 13.43 11.78 -0.10
CA GLU A 275 14.13 10.68 0.55
C GLU A 275 15.61 11.07 0.67
N ASP A 276 16.06 11.43 1.89
CA ASP A 276 17.48 11.46 2.28
C ASP A 276 18.05 10.03 2.36
N ASP A 277 17.72 9.17 1.38
CA ASP A 277 18.30 7.85 1.28
C ASP A 277 19.63 7.98 0.54
N GLU A 278 20.73 7.83 1.29
CA GLU A 278 22.09 7.62 0.77
C GLU A 278 22.17 6.39 -0.17
N ASP A 279 21.11 5.60 -0.26
CA ASP A 279 20.87 4.50 -1.21
C ASP A 279 20.17 4.92 -2.52
N ALA A 280 20.06 6.22 -2.81
CA ALA A 280 19.86 6.75 -4.17
C ALA A 280 21.12 6.49 -5.04
N GLY A 281 21.55 5.23 -5.08
CA GLY A 281 22.65 4.71 -5.86
C GLY A 281 22.34 4.86 -7.34
N GLY A 282 22.80 5.96 -7.92
CA GLY A 282 23.15 6.05 -9.32
C GLY A 282 21.98 6.16 -10.29
N SER A 283 21.87 7.35 -10.88
CA SER A 283 21.50 7.59 -12.28
C SER A 283 21.41 6.32 -13.16
N GLY A 284 20.22 5.95 -13.63
CA GLY A 284 20.13 4.88 -14.63
C GLY A 284 18.79 4.21 -14.88
N HIS A 285 17.70 4.58 -14.21
CA HIS A 285 16.39 3.98 -14.51
C HIS A 285 15.66 4.83 -15.53
N ILE A 286 15.18 4.19 -16.60
CA ILE A 286 14.32 4.83 -17.61
C ILE A 286 12.91 5.03 -17.05
N ASP A 287 12.57 4.22 -16.03
CA ASP A 287 11.34 4.28 -15.29
C ASP A 287 11.41 5.42 -14.28
N GLY A 288 10.44 6.33 -14.28
CA GLY A 288 10.41 7.42 -13.30
C GLY A 288 9.25 8.38 -13.46
N SER A 289 9.09 9.25 -12.46
CA SER A 289 8.12 10.34 -12.42
C SER A 289 8.77 11.71 -12.63
N TYR A 290 8.24 12.50 -13.55
CA TYR A 290 8.83 13.78 -13.94
C TYR A 290 7.78 14.88 -14.02
N LEU A 291 8.20 16.12 -13.85
CA LEU A 291 7.37 17.29 -14.12
C LEU A 291 7.76 17.89 -15.47
N VAL A 292 6.79 17.98 -16.39
CA VAL A 292 7.03 18.46 -17.75
C VAL A 292 6.23 19.73 -17.99
N ARG A 293 6.90 20.81 -18.42
CA ARG A 293 6.25 22.02 -18.92
C ARG A 293 6.02 21.90 -20.42
N ARG A 294 4.78 22.07 -20.85
CA ARG A 294 4.40 22.06 -22.27
C ARG A 294 3.16 22.94 -22.48
N ASP A 295 3.18 23.75 -23.55
CA ASP A 295 2.03 24.56 -24.00
C ASP A 295 1.40 25.45 -22.90
N GLY A 296 2.21 25.89 -21.92
CA GLY A 296 1.76 26.73 -20.80
C GLY A 296 1.26 25.95 -19.57
N GLU A 297 1.17 24.63 -19.67
CA GLU A 297 0.72 23.72 -18.62
C GLU A 297 1.89 22.90 -18.06
N VAL A 298 1.64 22.28 -16.90
CA VAL A 298 2.57 21.38 -16.22
C VAL A 298 1.91 20.01 -16.13
N TYR A 299 2.68 18.98 -16.46
CA TYR A 299 2.23 17.61 -16.49
C TYR A 299 3.03 16.76 -15.51
N TRP A 300 2.35 16.00 -14.67
CA TRP A 300 2.93 14.85 -14.01
C TRP A 300 3.09 13.74 -15.04
N THR A 301 4.33 13.33 -15.26
CA THR A 301 4.70 12.42 -16.34
C THR A 301 5.31 11.15 -15.78
N SER A 302 4.62 10.03 -15.99
CA SER A 302 5.13 8.70 -15.66
C SER A 302 5.63 8.03 -16.94
N ILE A 303 6.89 7.64 -16.94
CA ILE A 303 7.51 6.89 -18.04
C ILE A 303 7.97 5.54 -17.53
N HIS A 304 7.76 4.51 -18.35
CA HIS A 304 8.28 3.17 -18.12
C HIS A 304 8.84 2.61 -19.43
N VAL A 305 10.00 1.96 -19.38
CA VAL A 305 10.53 1.18 -20.50
C VAL A 305 11.28 -0.06 -19.99
N SER A 306 10.89 -1.23 -20.50
CA SER A 306 11.46 -2.52 -20.09
C SER A 306 12.97 -2.61 -20.39
N ARG A 307 13.74 -3.03 -19.38
CA ARG A 307 15.20 -3.16 -19.42
C ARG A 307 15.69 -4.21 -20.43
N ASP A 308 14.93 -5.29 -20.65
CA ASP A 308 15.32 -6.40 -21.53
C ASP A 308 15.42 -5.96 -23.00
N GLN A 309 14.63 -4.95 -23.39
CA GLN A 309 14.67 -4.35 -24.73
C GLN A 309 15.76 -3.26 -24.83
N PHE A 310 16.34 -2.79 -23.71
CA PHE A 310 17.41 -1.79 -23.68
C PHE A 310 18.78 -2.38 -24.04
N THR A 311 19.06 -3.60 -23.59
CA THR A 311 20.36 -4.24 -23.79
C THR A 311 20.61 -4.67 -25.24
N THR A 312 19.55 -4.87 -26.03
CA THR A 312 19.66 -5.33 -27.42
C THR A 312 20.23 -4.27 -28.36
N THR A 313 20.02 -2.98 -28.07
CA THR A 313 20.47 -1.89 -28.95
C THR A 313 21.92 -1.47 -28.67
N ALA A 314 22.44 -1.71 -27.46
CA ALA A 314 23.80 -1.31 -27.09
C ALA A 314 24.92 -2.26 -27.59
N SER A 315 24.57 -3.40 -28.20
CA SER A 315 25.53 -4.41 -28.69
C SER A 315 25.61 -4.53 -30.21
N ALA A 316 25.04 -3.57 -30.95
CA ALA A 316 25.07 -3.55 -32.41
C ALA A 316 25.70 -2.24 -32.93
N ASP A 317 27.01 -2.11 -32.74
CA ASP A 317 27.91 -1.31 -33.58
C ASP A 317 29.32 -1.94 -33.58
#